data_AF-A0A7C5TLS3-F1
#
_entry.id   AF-A0A7C5TLS3-F1
#
_cell.length_a   1.000
_cell.length_b   1.000
_cell.length_c   1.000
_cell.angle_alpha   90.00
_cell.angle_beta   90.00
_cell.angle_gamma   90.00
#
_symmetry.space_group_name_H-M   'P 1'
#
loop_
_entity.id
_entity.type
_entity.pdbx_description
1 polymer ?
#
loop_
_entity_poly.entity_id
_entity_poly.type
_entity_poly.pdbx_seq_one_letter_code
_entity_poly.pdbx_strand_id
1 'polypeptide(L)'
;MNPLAKLTLVLFIIEVIIFVASASVPAYDEQTLLSTFYNLTEAVDGSVINDFVLIYSNNVVVTLGSSLPLVGVLIMLFVVFNTGQVVSAAAAALFGTSSVPSSVAGGLVAILLVLMPHGTVEFLSYAIASATSLRTGLFVLKRYPSSFIARYFVTFLLLSLFNLAVAALLESVEIASSLGGTVVGVFSLWVFALPYLIGLYYLQRKLEIRLLASSKEGSDRYPQPSVPQP
;
A
#
# COMPACT_ATOMS: atom_id res chain seq x y z
N MET A 1 13.28 11.34 -11.61
CA MET A 1 12.91 10.45 -10.47
C MET A 1 13.66 9.14 -10.59
N ASN A 2 13.99 8.52 -9.45
CA ASN A 2 14.58 7.19 -9.39
C ASN A 2 13.60 6.15 -9.99
N PRO A 3 14.03 5.19 -10.84
CA PRO A 3 13.10 4.27 -11.49
C PRO A 3 12.25 3.41 -10.54
N LEU A 4 12.67 3.03 -9.32
CA LEU A 4 11.76 2.32 -8.40
C LEU A 4 10.73 3.28 -7.84
N ALA A 5 11.13 4.47 -7.38
CA ALA A 5 10.20 5.48 -6.88
C ALA A 5 9.18 5.90 -7.95
N LYS A 6 9.58 5.99 -9.24
CA LYS A 6 8.66 6.23 -10.35
C LYS A 6 7.67 5.06 -10.51
N LEU A 7 8.15 3.83 -10.45
CA LEU A 7 7.30 2.64 -10.56
C LEU A 7 6.32 2.53 -9.38
N THR A 8 6.80 2.75 -8.15
CA THR A 8 5.98 2.85 -6.94
C THR A 8 4.89 3.89 -7.10
N LEU A 9 5.21 5.11 -7.57
CA LEU A 9 4.18 6.14 -7.78
C LEU A 9 3.14 5.72 -8.82
N VAL A 10 3.55 5.09 -9.92
CA VAL A 10 2.61 4.62 -10.95
C VAL A 10 1.69 3.55 -10.39
N LEU A 11 2.23 2.57 -9.65
CA LEU A 11 1.44 1.50 -9.04
C LEU A 11 0.50 2.03 -7.96
N PHE A 12 0.96 2.95 -7.11
CA PHE A 12 0.13 3.66 -6.14
C PHE A 12 -1.08 4.33 -6.82
N ILE A 13 -0.88 5.04 -7.93
CA ILE A 13 -1.98 5.67 -8.66
C ILE A 13 -2.95 4.62 -9.23
N ILE A 14 -2.43 3.53 -9.80
CA ILE A 14 -3.26 2.44 -10.35
C ILE A 14 -4.10 1.79 -9.24
N GLU A 15 -3.49 1.52 -8.09
CA GLU A 15 -4.15 0.96 -6.91
C GLU A 15 -5.28 1.87 -6.43
N VAL A 16 -5.01 3.16 -6.24
CA VAL A 16 -6.02 4.14 -5.83
C VAL A 16 -7.18 4.21 -6.83
N ILE A 17 -6.88 4.21 -8.14
CA ILE A 17 -7.93 4.20 -9.17
C ILE A 17 -8.79 2.95 -9.07
N ILE A 18 -8.19 1.77 -8.92
CA ILE A 18 -8.94 0.50 -8.83
C ILE A 18 -9.76 0.44 -7.55
N PHE A 19 -9.20 0.89 -6.43
CA PHE A 19 -9.92 0.95 -5.16
C PHE A 19 -11.16 1.84 -5.26
N VAL A 20 -10.99 3.07 -5.74
CA VAL A 20 -12.11 4.02 -5.88
C VAL A 20 -13.10 3.53 -6.92
N ALA A 21 -12.64 3.03 -8.07
CA ALA A 21 -13.53 2.54 -9.12
C ALA A 21 -14.35 1.33 -8.66
N SER A 22 -13.74 0.39 -7.95
CA SER A 22 -14.44 -0.77 -7.40
C SER A 22 -15.37 -0.38 -6.25
N ALA A 23 -15.04 0.61 -5.42
CA ALA A 23 -15.96 1.13 -4.42
C ALA A 23 -17.12 1.94 -5.02
N SER A 24 -16.96 2.46 -6.25
CA SER A 24 -17.95 3.30 -6.94
C SER A 24 -18.99 2.51 -7.75
N VAL A 25 -19.00 1.18 -7.64
CA VAL A 25 -19.99 0.32 -8.30
C VAL A 25 -20.68 -0.58 -7.26
N PRO A 26 -21.93 -1.01 -7.50
CA PRO A 26 -22.62 -1.91 -6.59
C PRO A 26 -21.81 -3.16 -6.28
N ALA A 27 -21.79 -3.57 -5.01
CA ALA A 27 -21.07 -4.74 -4.56
C ALA A 27 -21.64 -6.02 -5.21
N TYR A 28 -20.76 -6.90 -5.71
CA TYR A 28 -21.19 -8.13 -6.41
C TYR A 28 -21.86 -9.18 -5.49
N ASP A 29 -21.53 -9.17 -4.20
CA ASP A 29 -22.12 -10.02 -3.15
C ASP A 29 -22.22 -9.21 -1.85
N GLU A 30 -23.19 -8.30 -1.82
CA GLU A 30 -23.34 -7.30 -0.76
C GLU A 30 -23.44 -7.92 0.63
N GLN A 31 -24.19 -9.03 0.79
CA GLN A 31 -24.39 -9.65 2.10
C GLN A 31 -23.09 -10.24 2.66
N THR A 32 -22.33 -10.99 1.84
CA THR A 32 -21.07 -11.59 2.26
C THR A 32 -20.02 -10.51 2.55
N LEU A 33 -19.93 -9.50 1.68
CA LEU A 33 -18.97 -8.40 1.83
C LEU A 33 -19.29 -7.51 3.04
N LEU A 34 -20.56 -7.26 3.31
CA LEU A 34 -20.99 -6.52 4.51
C LEU A 34 -20.72 -7.31 5.79
N SER A 35 -20.92 -8.63 5.78
CA SER A 35 -20.52 -9.47 6.93
C SER A 35 -19.02 -9.44 7.18
N THR A 36 -18.22 -9.37 6.11
CA THR A 36 -16.76 -9.21 6.20
C THR A 36 -16.41 -7.88 6.86
N PHE A 37 -17.08 -6.80 6.45
CA PHE A 37 -16.92 -5.47 7.06
C PHE A 37 -17.25 -5.49 8.56
N TYR A 38 -18.39 -6.07 8.96
CA TYR A 38 -18.77 -6.13 10.38
C TYR A 38 -17.81 -6.98 11.20
N ASN A 39 -17.37 -8.15 10.70
CA ASN A 39 -16.40 -8.98 11.40
C ASN A 39 -15.07 -8.24 11.63
N LEU A 40 -14.61 -7.43 10.67
CA LEU A 40 -13.41 -6.61 10.83
C LEU A 40 -13.63 -5.46 11.83
N THR A 41 -14.81 -4.84 11.79
CA THR A 41 -15.15 -3.71 12.67
C THR A 41 -15.38 -4.15 14.12
N GLU A 42 -15.97 -5.32 14.35
CA GLU A 42 -16.18 -5.89 15.69
C GLU A 42 -14.89 -6.42 16.31
N ALA A 43 -13.87 -6.70 15.49
CA ALA A 43 -12.59 -7.20 15.98
C ALA A 43 -11.67 -6.11 16.55
N VAL A 44 -11.92 -4.83 16.20
CA VAL A 44 -11.20 -3.69 16.78
C VAL A 44 -11.90 -3.19 18.04
N ASP A 45 -11.12 -2.88 19.07
CA ASP A 45 -11.63 -2.52 20.40
C ASP A 45 -11.22 -1.10 20.85
N GLY A 46 -10.44 -0.38 20.03
CA GLY A 46 -9.89 0.94 20.35
C GLY A 46 -8.61 0.89 21.17
N SER A 47 -8.10 -0.30 21.53
CA SER A 47 -6.77 -0.48 22.09
C SER A 47 -5.75 -0.37 20.98
N VAL A 48 -4.98 0.72 20.97
CA VAL A 48 -3.96 1.02 19.95
C VAL A 48 -3.02 -0.17 19.71
N ILE A 49 -2.65 -0.93 20.74
CA ILE A 49 -1.74 -2.08 20.60
C ILE A 49 -2.45 -3.29 20.00
N ASN A 50 -3.68 -3.59 20.43
CA ASN A 50 -4.42 -4.76 19.92
C ASN A 50 -4.80 -4.54 18.45
N ASP A 51 -5.39 -3.36 18.17
CA ASP A 51 -5.77 -2.94 16.83
C ASP A 51 -4.55 -2.94 15.90
N PHE A 52 -3.40 -2.45 16.38
CA PHE A 52 -2.15 -2.47 15.60
C PHE A 52 -1.76 -3.88 15.18
N VAL A 53 -1.74 -4.84 16.12
CA VAL A 53 -1.36 -6.22 15.82
C VAL A 53 -2.33 -6.84 14.83
N LEU A 54 -3.63 -6.61 14.99
CA LEU A 54 -4.68 -7.15 14.14
C LEU A 54 -4.58 -6.59 12.71
N ILE A 55 -4.56 -5.26 12.57
CA ILE A 55 -4.48 -4.55 11.29
C ILE A 55 -3.17 -4.90 10.58
N TYR A 56 -2.04 -4.85 11.30
CA TYR A 56 -0.74 -5.18 10.73
C TYR A 56 -0.71 -6.62 10.22
N SER A 57 -1.16 -7.59 11.02
CA SER A 57 -1.12 -9.01 10.64
C SER A 57 -1.95 -9.30 9.40
N ASN A 58 -3.13 -8.69 9.28
CA ASN A 58 -3.99 -8.84 8.11
C ASN A 58 -3.29 -8.34 6.85
N ASN A 59 -2.70 -7.14 6.93
CA ASN A 59 -2.08 -6.51 5.78
C ASN A 59 -0.68 -7.08 5.43
N VAL A 60 0.01 -7.72 6.38
CA VAL A 60 1.30 -8.41 6.13
C VAL A 60 1.12 -9.52 5.10
N VAL A 61 0.03 -10.28 5.17
CA VAL A 61 -0.28 -11.35 4.20
C VAL A 61 -0.41 -10.76 2.80
N VAL A 62 -1.10 -9.63 2.66
CA VAL A 62 -1.27 -8.90 1.40
C VAL A 62 0.08 -8.42 0.88
N THR A 63 0.90 -7.77 1.72
CA THR A 63 2.22 -7.26 1.34
C THR A 63 3.17 -8.38 0.91
N LEU A 64 3.17 -9.52 1.62
CA LEU A 64 3.98 -10.69 1.26
C LEU A 64 3.55 -11.26 -0.10
N GLY A 65 2.26 -11.45 -0.33
CA GLY A 65 1.71 -11.90 -1.61
C GLY A 65 2.06 -10.92 -2.74
N SER A 66 1.90 -9.63 -2.50
CA SER A 66 2.16 -8.54 -3.45
C SER A 66 3.65 -8.36 -3.78
N SER A 67 4.54 -8.91 -2.95
CA SER A 67 5.98 -8.89 -3.18
C SER A 67 6.46 -10.05 -4.08
N LEU A 68 5.66 -11.11 -4.25
CA LEU A 68 6.05 -12.28 -5.04
C LEU A 68 6.47 -11.88 -6.46
N PRO A 69 7.67 -12.25 -6.96
CA PRO A 69 8.18 -11.77 -8.25
C PRO A 69 7.22 -12.01 -9.42
N LEU A 70 7.02 -10.98 -10.25
CA LEU A 70 6.10 -10.91 -11.40
C LEU A 70 4.59 -11.01 -11.07
N VAL A 71 4.19 -11.94 -10.21
CA VAL A 71 2.76 -12.22 -9.92
C VAL A 71 2.18 -11.30 -8.84
N GLY A 72 3.03 -10.68 -8.02
CA GLY A 72 2.63 -9.84 -6.90
C GLY A 72 1.72 -8.67 -7.29
N VAL A 73 1.95 -8.05 -8.45
CA VAL A 73 1.06 -7.00 -8.97
C VAL A 73 -0.35 -7.52 -9.18
N LEU A 74 -0.53 -8.72 -9.74
CA LEU A 74 -1.87 -9.27 -9.97
C LEU A 74 -2.60 -9.57 -8.66
N ILE A 75 -1.86 -10.10 -7.67
CA ILE A 75 -2.40 -10.33 -6.31
C ILE A 75 -2.86 -9.01 -5.70
N MET A 76 -2.02 -7.98 -5.77
CA MET A 76 -2.35 -6.66 -5.26
C MET A 76 -3.58 -6.06 -5.95
N LEU A 77 -3.69 -6.15 -7.28
CA LEU A 77 -4.83 -5.60 -8.03
C LEU A 77 -6.13 -6.30 -7.59
N PHE A 78 -6.06 -7.62 -7.40
CA PHE A 78 -7.19 -8.42 -6.91
C PHE A 78 -7.58 -8.02 -5.48
N VAL A 79 -6.62 -7.89 -4.57
CA VAL A 79 -6.91 -7.53 -3.17
C VAL A 79 -7.53 -6.13 -3.11
N VAL A 80 -6.91 -5.13 -3.76
CA VAL A 80 -7.41 -3.75 -3.76
C VAL A 80 -8.81 -3.64 -4.35
N PHE A 81 -9.10 -4.39 -5.42
CA PHE A 81 -10.45 -4.48 -5.98
C PHE A 81 -11.46 -5.03 -4.95
N ASN A 82 -11.12 -6.13 -4.27
CA ASN A 82 -12.02 -6.73 -3.28
C ASN A 82 -12.21 -5.83 -2.05
N THR A 83 -11.17 -5.14 -1.59
CA THR A 83 -11.29 -4.16 -0.50
C THR A 83 -12.23 -3.03 -0.90
N GLY A 84 -12.14 -2.53 -2.13
CA GLY A 84 -13.08 -1.51 -2.62
C GLY A 84 -14.52 -2.04 -2.70
N GLN A 85 -14.72 -3.31 -3.05
CA GLN A 85 -16.06 -3.95 -3.01
C GLN A 85 -16.62 -4.07 -1.59
N VAL A 86 -15.77 -4.36 -0.59
CA VAL A 86 -16.17 -4.31 0.84
C VAL A 86 -16.60 -2.89 1.22
N VAL A 87 -15.85 -1.87 0.81
CA VAL A 87 -16.21 -0.46 1.05
C VAL A 87 -17.51 -0.08 0.36
N SER A 88 -17.75 -0.55 -0.87
CA SER A 88 -19.02 -0.35 -1.57
C SER A 88 -20.21 -0.89 -0.77
N ALA A 89 -20.13 -2.14 -0.30
CA ALA A 89 -21.18 -2.76 0.51
C ALA A 89 -21.42 -2.01 1.83
N ALA A 90 -20.35 -1.66 2.55
CA ALA A 90 -20.44 -0.91 3.80
C ALA A 90 -21.05 0.48 3.60
N ALA A 91 -20.63 1.20 2.56
CA ALA A 91 -21.15 2.53 2.25
C ALA A 91 -22.61 2.50 1.82
N ALA A 92 -23.03 1.48 1.06
CA ALA A 92 -24.43 1.27 0.71
C ALA A 92 -25.30 1.07 1.97
N ALA A 93 -24.84 0.24 2.92
CA ALA A 93 -25.56 -0.02 4.16
C ALA A 93 -25.62 1.20 5.11
N LEU A 94 -24.55 1.99 5.19
CA LEU A 94 -24.43 3.09 6.14
C LEU A 94 -24.97 4.42 5.61
N PHE A 95 -24.83 4.67 4.30
CA PHE A 95 -25.08 5.98 3.68
C PHE A 95 -25.97 5.90 2.43
N GLY A 96 -26.33 4.71 1.97
CA GLY A 96 -27.22 4.52 0.84
C GLY A 96 -28.60 5.07 1.17
N THR A 97 -29.02 6.09 0.42
CA THR A 97 -30.35 6.69 0.55
C THR A 97 -30.94 6.93 -0.83
N SER A 98 -32.22 7.27 -0.90
CA SER A 98 -32.85 7.66 -2.17
C SER A 98 -32.23 8.91 -2.80
N SER A 99 -31.53 9.75 -2.03
CA SER A 99 -30.88 10.98 -2.49
C SER A 99 -29.38 10.82 -2.78
N VAL A 100 -28.71 9.81 -2.23
CA VAL A 100 -27.30 9.50 -2.51
C VAL A 100 -27.19 8.05 -2.98
N PRO A 101 -26.99 7.81 -4.29
CA PRO A 101 -26.80 6.46 -4.81
C PRO A 101 -25.63 5.76 -4.11
N SER A 102 -25.76 4.47 -3.83
CA SER A 102 -24.73 3.66 -3.17
C SER A 102 -23.37 3.72 -3.87
N SER A 103 -23.35 3.79 -5.20
CA SER A 103 -22.15 4.01 -6.01
C SER A 103 -21.44 5.33 -5.69
N VAL A 104 -22.19 6.41 -5.47
CA VAL A 104 -21.62 7.72 -5.10
C VAL A 104 -21.12 7.69 -3.67
N ALA A 105 -21.87 7.10 -2.75
CA ALA A 105 -21.47 6.94 -1.35
C ALA A 105 -20.17 6.13 -1.23
N GLY A 106 -20.08 4.97 -1.89
CA GLY A 106 -18.91 4.11 -1.87
C GLY A 106 -17.66 4.79 -2.43
N GLY A 107 -17.77 5.46 -3.58
CA GLY A 107 -16.67 6.22 -4.16
C GLY A 107 -16.15 7.33 -3.25
N LEU A 108 -17.06 8.08 -2.60
CA LEU A 108 -16.68 9.14 -1.66
C LEU A 108 -15.99 8.59 -0.41
N VAL A 109 -16.52 7.51 0.18
CA VAL A 109 -15.88 6.85 1.34
C VAL A 109 -14.49 6.34 0.97
N ALA A 110 -14.32 5.70 -0.19
CA ALA A 110 -13.02 5.24 -0.65
C ALA A 110 -12.01 6.38 -0.84
N ILE A 111 -12.43 7.52 -1.42
CA ILE A 111 -11.56 8.71 -1.54
C ILE A 111 -11.14 9.21 -0.15
N LEU A 112 -12.07 9.29 0.79
CA LEU A 112 -11.77 9.73 2.15
C LEU A 112 -10.78 8.79 2.84
N LEU A 113 -10.97 7.47 2.72
CA LEU A 113 -10.05 6.46 3.28
C LEU A 113 -8.65 6.58 2.69
N VAL A 114 -8.50 6.76 1.37
CA VAL A 114 -7.18 6.97 0.76
C VAL A 114 -6.52 8.26 1.26
N LEU A 115 -7.30 9.33 1.47
CA LEU A 115 -6.81 10.62 1.99
C LEU A 115 -6.60 10.63 3.51
N MET A 116 -6.95 9.56 4.22
CA MET A 116 -6.56 9.41 5.63
C MET A 116 -5.06 9.12 5.72
N PRO A 117 -4.39 9.59 6.80
CA PRO A 117 -2.96 9.35 7.02
C PRO A 117 -2.59 7.87 6.95
N HIS A 118 -3.35 6.97 7.59
CA HIS A 118 -3.09 5.53 7.48
C HIS A 118 -3.24 5.03 6.04
N GLY A 119 -4.33 5.38 5.35
CA GLY A 119 -4.65 4.88 4.02
C GLY A 119 -3.60 5.26 2.98
N THR A 120 -3.13 6.52 2.95
CA THR A 120 -2.05 6.90 2.03
C THR A 120 -0.77 6.11 2.30
N VAL A 121 -0.40 5.91 3.56
CA VAL A 121 0.82 5.16 3.94
C VAL A 121 0.65 3.67 3.58
N GLU A 122 -0.54 3.10 3.79
CA GLU A 122 -0.87 1.71 3.46
C GLU A 122 -0.77 1.44 1.96
N PHE A 123 -1.49 2.22 1.14
CA PHE A 123 -1.44 2.09 -0.33
C PHE A 123 -0.01 2.27 -0.86
N LEU A 124 0.76 3.18 -0.28
CA LEU A 124 2.17 3.32 -0.66
C LEU A 124 2.99 2.07 -0.31
N SER A 125 2.63 1.36 0.77
CA SER A 125 3.27 0.09 1.14
C SER A 125 3.05 -0.98 0.09
N TYR A 126 1.81 -1.14 -0.35
CA TYR A 126 1.45 -2.08 -1.43
C TYR A 126 2.14 -1.72 -2.74
N ALA A 127 2.19 -0.44 -3.08
CA ALA A 127 2.91 0.02 -4.26
C ALA A 127 4.43 -0.25 -4.20
N ILE A 128 5.06 -0.17 -3.02
CA ILE A 128 6.47 -0.56 -2.84
C ILE A 128 6.62 -2.08 -3.03
N ALA A 129 5.73 -2.89 -2.44
CA ALA A 129 5.74 -4.35 -2.59
C ALA A 129 5.58 -4.77 -4.06
N SER A 130 4.58 -4.23 -4.75
CA SER A 130 4.29 -4.50 -6.16
C SER A 130 5.42 -4.02 -7.09
N ALA A 131 6.02 -2.87 -6.81
CA ALA A 131 7.20 -2.39 -7.54
C ALA A 131 8.41 -3.33 -7.34
N THR A 132 8.57 -3.85 -6.12
CA THR A 132 9.61 -4.82 -5.76
C THR A 132 9.39 -6.14 -6.49
N SER A 133 8.15 -6.63 -6.57
CA SER A 133 7.75 -7.80 -7.33
C SER A 133 8.18 -7.69 -8.80
N LEU A 134 7.82 -6.60 -9.48
CA LEU A 134 8.17 -6.40 -10.89
C LEU A 134 9.67 -6.29 -11.09
N ARG A 135 10.37 -5.49 -10.29
CA ARG A 135 11.82 -5.29 -10.44
C ARG A 135 12.60 -6.56 -10.17
N THR A 136 12.27 -7.29 -9.12
CA THR A 136 12.89 -8.57 -8.78
C THR A 136 12.65 -9.58 -9.90
N GLY A 137 11.42 -9.67 -10.41
CA GLY A 137 11.08 -10.50 -11.56
C GLY A 137 11.90 -10.15 -12.81
N LEU A 138 12.04 -8.86 -13.13
CA LEU A 138 12.87 -8.40 -14.24
C LEU A 138 14.35 -8.75 -14.04
N PHE A 139 14.89 -8.64 -12.83
CA PHE A 139 16.28 -9.02 -12.54
C PHE A 139 16.49 -10.53 -12.69
N VAL A 140 15.51 -11.36 -12.29
CA VAL A 140 15.53 -12.81 -12.52
C VAL A 140 15.55 -13.11 -14.03
N LEU A 141 14.66 -12.49 -14.80
CA LEU A 141 14.59 -12.68 -16.26
C LEU A 141 15.88 -12.24 -16.97
N LYS A 142 16.48 -11.14 -16.49
CA LYS A 142 17.77 -10.63 -16.99
C LYS A 142 19.00 -11.34 -16.40
N ARG A 143 18.81 -12.41 -15.63
CA ARG A 143 19.89 -13.26 -15.09
C ARG A 143 20.91 -12.50 -14.24
N TYR A 144 20.45 -11.54 -13.44
CA TYR A 144 21.31 -10.88 -12.44
C TYR A 144 21.79 -11.91 -11.39
N PRO A 145 22.92 -11.65 -10.70
CA PRO A 145 23.40 -12.52 -9.63
C PRO A 145 22.33 -12.74 -8.55
N SER A 146 22.13 -13.98 -8.11
CA SER A 146 21.11 -14.33 -7.12
C SER A 146 21.30 -13.60 -5.78
N SER A 147 22.56 -13.37 -5.37
CA SER A 147 22.90 -12.59 -4.18
C SER A 147 22.41 -11.14 -4.27
N PHE A 148 22.52 -10.51 -5.44
CA PHE A 148 22.00 -9.17 -5.68
C PHE A 148 20.47 -9.17 -5.67
N ILE A 149 19.83 -10.13 -6.37
CA ILE A 149 18.38 -10.26 -6.44
C ILE A 149 17.79 -10.44 -5.04
N ALA A 150 18.37 -11.33 -4.23
CA ALA A 150 17.93 -11.60 -2.87
C ALA A 150 18.09 -10.37 -1.97
N ARG A 151 19.25 -9.69 -2.01
CA ARG A 151 19.46 -8.45 -1.24
C ARG A 151 18.47 -7.36 -1.65
N TYR A 152 18.22 -7.20 -2.94
CA TYR A 152 17.25 -6.22 -3.46
C TYR A 152 15.84 -6.53 -2.96
N PHE A 153 15.39 -7.76 -3.15
CA PHE A 153 14.07 -8.24 -2.73
C PHE A 153 13.87 -8.04 -1.23
N VAL A 154 14.77 -8.56 -0.39
CA VAL A 154 14.66 -8.46 1.06
C VAL A 154 14.68 -7.00 1.54
N THR A 155 15.54 -6.15 0.96
CA THR A 155 15.62 -4.74 1.35
C THR A 155 14.30 -4.01 1.16
N PHE A 156 13.66 -4.16 -0.02
CA PHE A 156 12.42 -3.44 -0.29
C PHE A 156 11.17 -4.14 0.26
N LEU A 157 11.22 -5.46 0.47
CA LEU A 157 10.21 -6.17 1.26
C LEU A 157 10.19 -5.64 2.70
N LEU A 158 11.36 -5.55 3.35
CA LEU A 158 11.44 -5.00 4.72
C LEU A 158 11.02 -3.52 4.77
N LEU A 159 11.34 -2.74 3.74
CA LEU A 159 10.88 -1.35 3.65
C LEU A 159 9.34 -1.26 3.55
N SER A 160 8.73 -2.12 2.74
CA SER A 160 7.26 -2.21 2.63
C SER A 160 6.64 -2.67 3.95
N LEU A 161 7.14 -3.75 4.57
CA LEU A 161 6.63 -4.23 5.86
C LEU A 161 6.77 -3.20 6.98
N PHE A 162 7.86 -2.42 6.99
CA PHE A 162 8.02 -1.31 7.93
C PHE A 162 7.02 -0.18 7.66
N ASN A 163 6.82 0.18 6.38
CA ASN A 163 5.84 1.18 5.99
C ASN A 163 4.41 0.75 6.36
N LEU A 164 4.10 -0.54 6.22
CA LEU A 164 2.83 -1.10 6.64
C LEU A 164 2.63 -1.02 8.16
N ALA A 165 3.67 -1.25 8.96
CA ALA A 165 3.59 -1.09 10.41
C ALA A 165 3.25 0.36 10.78
N VAL A 166 3.82 1.35 10.08
CA VAL A 166 3.48 2.76 10.29
C VAL A 166 2.02 3.03 9.92
N ALA A 167 1.52 2.48 8.80
CA ALA A 167 0.11 2.59 8.44
C ALA A 167 -0.82 2.02 9.52
N ALA A 168 -0.57 0.77 9.96
CA ALA A 168 -1.38 0.12 10.98
C ALA A 168 -1.38 0.89 12.30
N LEU A 169 -0.25 1.48 12.68
CA LEU A 169 -0.16 2.31 13.89
C LEU A 169 -0.99 3.59 13.76
N LEU A 170 -0.93 4.26 12.60
CA LEU A 170 -1.76 5.43 12.33
C LEU A 170 -3.25 5.06 12.42
N GLU A 171 -3.66 3.98 11.76
CA GLU A 171 -5.06 3.53 11.77
C GLU A 171 -5.54 3.20 13.19
N SER A 172 -4.71 2.52 13.98
CA SER A 172 -5.04 2.18 15.37
C SER A 172 -5.22 3.42 16.25
N VAL A 173 -4.40 4.46 16.04
CA VAL A 173 -4.56 5.74 16.75
C VAL A 173 -5.81 6.49 16.28
N GLU A 174 -6.14 6.43 14.99
CA GLU A 174 -7.35 7.02 14.43
C GLU A 174 -8.62 6.36 14.99
N ILE A 175 -8.66 5.02 15.03
CA ILE A 175 -9.73 4.23 15.64
C ILE A 175 -9.86 4.57 17.12
N ALA A 176 -8.78 4.49 17.89
CA ALA A 176 -8.78 4.82 19.32
C ALA A 176 -9.27 6.25 19.60
N SER A 177 -8.89 7.21 18.77
CA SER A 177 -9.35 8.60 18.90
C SER A 177 -10.84 8.74 18.58
N SER A 178 -11.32 8.04 17.55
CA SER A 178 -12.73 8.05 17.17
C SER A 178 -13.65 7.41 18.21
N LEU A 179 -13.21 6.31 18.86
CA LEU A 179 -13.97 5.59 19.89
C LEU A 179 -13.83 6.25 21.27
N GLY A 180 -12.68 6.83 21.57
CA GLY A 180 -12.36 7.48 22.85
C GLY A 180 -12.93 8.90 23.01
N GLY A 181 -13.60 9.45 21.99
CA GLY A 181 -14.20 10.78 22.03
C GLY A 181 -13.21 11.95 22.06
N THR A 182 -11.92 11.68 21.85
CA THR A 182 -10.89 12.71 21.75
C THR A 182 -10.84 13.28 20.34
N VAL A 183 -11.04 14.59 20.22
CA VAL A 183 -11.01 15.35 18.96
C VAL A 183 -9.57 15.58 18.48
N VAL A 184 -8.70 14.57 18.56
CA VAL A 184 -7.56 14.54 17.64
C VAL A 184 -8.19 14.25 16.30
N GLY A 185 -8.52 15.32 15.55
CA GLY A 185 -9.13 15.17 14.24
C GLY A 185 -8.26 14.19 13.46
N VAL A 186 -8.85 13.11 12.96
CA VAL A 186 -8.16 12.01 12.28
C VAL A 186 -7.11 12.50 11.27
N PHE A 187 -7.42 13.61 10.58
CA PHE A 187 -6.52 14.30 9.65
C PHE A 187 -5.31 15.03 10.28
N SER A 188 -5.29 15.28 11.58
CA SER A 188 -4.16 15.92 12.27
C SER A 188 -2.91 15.02 12.29
N LEU A 189 -3.07 13.70 12.16
CA LEU A 189 -1.93 12.79 12.05
C LEU A 189 -1.12 12.98 10.76
N TRP A 190 -1.62 13.76 9.78
CA TRP A 190 -0.82 14.22 8.66
C TRP A 190 0.45 14.97 9.09
N VAL A 191 0.48 15.60 10.27
CA VAL A 191 1.70 16.23 10.82
C VAL A 191 2.83 15.22 11.03
N PHE A 192 2.50 13.95 11.27
CA PHE A 192 3.46 12.86 11.39
C PHE A 192 3.65 12.13 10.06
N ALA A 193 2.57 11.90 9.30
CA ALA A 193 2.65 11.18 8.04
C ALA A 193 3.42 11.94 6.95
N LEU A 194 3.28 13.27 6.83
CA LEU A 194 3.98 14.03 5.79
C LEU A 194 5.52 13.98 5.92
N PRO A 195 6.13 14.31 7.09
CA PRO A 195 7.58 14.17 7.26
C PRO A 195 8.04 12.73 7.04
N TYR A 196 7.24 11.75 7.49
CA TYR A 196 7.52 10.34 7.30
C TYR A 196 7.57 9.97 5.80
N LEU A 197 6.58 10.34 4.99
CA LEU A 197 6.51 10.06 3.56
C LEU A 197 7.68 10.70 2.80
N ILE A 198 8.07 11.92 3.18
CA ILE A 198 9.26 12.59 2.64
C ILE A 198 10.52 11.77 2.96
N GLY A 199 10.68 11.38 4.23
CA GLY A 199 11.78 10.53 4.69
C GLY A 199 11.84 9.19 3.95
N LEU A 200 10.69 8.54 3.76
CA LEU A 200 10.54 7.28 3.04
C LEU A 200 11.01 7.40 1.59
N TYR A 201 10.61 8.47 0.87
CA TYR A 201 11.07 8.73 -0.48
C TYR A 201 12.60 8.83 -0.56
N TYR A 202 13.22 9.60 0.34
CA TYR A 202 14.69 9.74 0.37
C TYR A 202 15.38 8.43 0.75
N LEU A 203 14.83 7.67 1.69
CA LEU A 203 15.35 6.38 2.12
C LEU A 203 15.29 5.36 0.98
N GLN A 204 14.13 5.19 0.34
CA GLN A 204 13.95 4.31 -0.81
C GLN A 204 14.94 4.66 -1.93
N ARG A 205 15.11 5.97 -2.22
CA ARG A 205 16.06 6.44 -3.22
C ARG A 205 17.50 6.08 -2.86
N LYS A 206 17.91 6.34 -1.62
CA LYS A 206 19.27 6.06 -1.12
C LYS A 206 19.58 4.56 -1.17
N LEU A 207 18.63 3.72 -0.77
CA LEU A 207 18.76 2.26 -0.79
C LEU A 207 18.91 1.72 -2.22
N GLU A 208 18.08 2.16 -3.16
CA GLU A 208 18.17 1.67 -4.54
C GLU A 208 19.49 2.05 -5.20
N ILE A 209 19.95 3.30 -5.03
CA ILE A 209 21.24 3.75 -5.58
C ILE A 209 22.39 2.88 -5.04
N ARG A 210 22.40 2.62 -3.73
CA ARG A 210 23.44 1.78 -3.09
C ARG A 210 23.44 0.35 -3.62
N LEU A 211 22.25 -0.27 -3.74
CA LEU A 211 22.14 -1.63 -4.24
C LEU A 211 22.55 -1.72 -5.72
N LEU A 212 22.07 -0.81 -6.56
CA LEU A 212 22.44 -0.78 -7.98
C LEU A 212 23.94 -0.52 -8.18
N ALA A 213 24.56 0.34 -7.36
CA ALA A 213 26.00 0.55 -7.37
C ALA A 213 26.76 -0.73 -6.97
N SER A 214 26.28 -1.48 -5.96
CA SER A 214 26.88 -2.77 -5.58
C SER A 214 26.77 -3.84 -6.67
N SER A 215 25.82 -3.71 -7.61
CA SER A 215 25.74 -4.61 -8.77
C SER A 215 26.83 -4.34 -9.81
N LYS A 216 27.44 -3.12 -9.82
CA LYS A 216 28.51 -2.74 -10.75
C LYS A 216 29.87 -3.39 -10.43
N GLU A 217 30.05 -3.99 -9.26
CA GLU A 217 31.22 -4.86 -8.99
C GLU A 217 31.17 -6.19 -9.78
N GLY A 218 30.12 -6.43 -10.58
CA GLY A 218 30.05 -7.46 -11.62
C GLY A 218 30.07 -6.93 -13.06
N SER A 219 30.45 -5.66 -13.29
CA SER A 219 30.31 -4.98 -14.60
C SER A 219 31.35 -5.32 -15.68
N ASP A 220 32.10 -6.41 -15.55
CA ASP A 220 32.90 -6.93 -16.67
C ASP A 220 32.02 -7.53 -17.80
N ARG A 221 30.70 -7.65 -17.61
CA ARG A 221 29.79 -8.29 -18.59
C ARG A 221 28.80 -7.38 -19.31
N TYR A 222 28.74 -6.08 -19.03
CA TYR A 222 27.87 -5.15 -19.77
C TYR A 222 28.53 -3.78 -19.97
N PRO A 223 28.76 -3.33 -21.22
CA PRO A 223 29.34 -2.03 -21.49
C PRO A 223 28.39 -0.92 -21.02
N GLN A 224 28.94 0.05 -20.28
CA GLN A 224 28.21 1.26 -19.90
C GLN A 224 27.90 2.09 -21.16
N PRO A 225 26.73 2.74 -21.27
CA PRO A 225 26.52 3.77 -22.28
C PRO A 225 27.52 4.90 -22.05
N SER A 226 28.22 5.31 -23.11
CA SER A 226 29.18 6.40 -23.07
C SER A 226 28.51 7.69 -22.61
N VAL A 227 28.88 8.18 -21.43
CA VAL A 227 28.57 9.55 -21.02
C VAL A 227 29.49 10.46 -21.83
N PRO A 228 28.97 11.42 -22.63
CA PRO A 228 29.81 12.41 -23.30
C PRO A 228 30.55 13.22 -22.23
N GLN A 229 31.86 13.30 -22.35
CA GLN A 229 32.67 14.17 -21.50
C GLN A 229 32.48 15.64 -21.90
N PRO A 230 32.58 16.58 -20.93
CA PRO A 230 32.34 18.01 -21.13
C PRO A 230 33.29 18.65 -22.14
#